data_AF-A0A436SIG2-F1
#
_entry.id   AF-A0A436SIG2-F1
#
_cell.length_a   1.000
_cell.length_b   1.000
_cell.length_c   1.000
_cell.angle_alpha   90.00
_cell.angle_beta   90.00
_cell.angle_gamma   90.00
#
_symmetry.space_group_name_H-M   'P 1'
#
loop_
_entity.id
_entity.type
_entity.pdbx_description
1 polymer ?
#
loop_
_entity_poly.entity_id
_entity_poly.type
_entity_poly.pdbx_seq_one_letter_code
_entity_poly.pdbx_strand_id
1 'polypeptide(L)' 'MPFTIATWNINSVRLRMPIVERLLKERAPDVLC' A
#
# COMPACT_ATOMS: atom_id res chain seq x y z
N MET A 1 16.47 -2.78 -11.42
CA MET A 1 15.47 -3.22 -10.43
C MET A 1 14.11 -3.17 -11.12
N PRO A 2 13.25 -4.20 -10.97
CA PRO A 2 11.92 -4.16 -11.58
C PRO A 2 11.05 -3.12 -10.87
N PHE A 3 10.20 -2.44 -11.63
CA PHE A 3 9.16 -1.57 -11.08
C PHE A 3 8.02 -2.41 -10.50
N THR A 4 7.49 -2.01 -9.35
CA THR A 4 6.54 -2.80 -8.56
C THR A 4 5.25 -2.05 -8.27
N ILE A 5 4.12 -2.73 -8.49
CA ILE A 5 2.79 -2.19 -8.21
C ILE A 5 2.06 -3.17 -7.31
N ALA A 6 1.49 -2.67 -6.22
CA ALA A 6 0.55 -3.40 -5.38
C ALA A 6 -0.86 -2.83 -5.57
N THR A 7 -1.88 -3.67 -5.66
CA THR A 7 -3.27 -3.26 -5.73
C THR A 7 -4.02 -3.79 -4.51
N TRP A 8 -4.81 -2.94 -3.85
CA TRP A 8 -5.54 -3.35 -2.66
C TRP A 8 -6.87 -2.61 -2.49
N ASN A 9 -7.97 -3.34 -2.69
CA ASN A 9 -9.27 -2.87 -2.28
C ASN A 9 -9.44 -2.98 -0.76
N ILE A 10 -9.36 -1.84 -0.07
CA ILE A 10 -9.51 -1.74 1.39
C ILE A 10 -10.82 -1.12 1.85
N ASN A 11 -11.81 -0.92 0.98
CA ASN A 11 -13.12 -0.39 1.37
C ASN A 11 -13.06 0.97 2.13
N SER A 12 -12.06 1.82 1.85
CA SER A 12 -11.78 3.18 2.38
C SER A 12 -10.39 3.28 3.01
N VAL A 13 -9.53 4.09 2.39
CA VAL A 13 -8.14 4.33 2.81
C VAL A 13 -8.04 5.16 4.09
N ARG A 14 -8.90 6.18 4.24
CA ARG A 14 -8.83 7.11 5.40
C ARG A 14 -9.02 6.40 6.73
N LEU A 15 -9.98 5.46 6.78
CA LEU A 15 -10.27 4.69 8.00
C LEU A 15 -9.19 3.64 8.30
N ARG A 16 -8.29 3.38 7.36
CA ARG A 16 -7.31 2.28 7.40
C ARG A 16 -5.87 2.78 7.21
N MET A 17 -5.63 4.07 7.46
CA MET A 17 -4.30 4.67 7.29
C MET A 17 -3.19 3.91 8.05
N PRO A 18 -3.38 3.48 9.32
CA PRO A 18 -2.30 2.80 10.05
C PRO A 18 -1.86 1.47 9.42
N ILE A 19 -2.80 0.71 8.82
CA ILE A 19 -2.46 -0.56 8.15
C ILE A 19 -1.84 -0.31 6.77
N VAL A 20 -2.26 0.74 6.06
CA VAL A 20 -1.62 1.16 4.80
C VAL A 20 -0.17 1.61 5.06
N GLU A 21 0.07 2.42 6.09
CA GLU A 21 1.42 2.84 6.48
C GLU A 21 2.33 1.65 6.81
N ARG A 22 1.81 0.65 7.53
CA ARG A 22 2.55 -0.57 7.84
C ARG A 22 2.93 -1.32 6.56
N LEU A 23 2.00 -1.49 5.63
CA LEU A 23 2.27 -2.14 4.34
C LEU A 23 3.32 -1.37 3.53
N LEU A 24 3.22 -0.05 3.44
CA LEU A 24 4.18 0.78 2.71
C LEU A 24 5.59 0.66 3.31
N LYS A 25 5.72 0.54 4.63
CA LYS A 25 7.01 0.32 5.31
C LYS A 25 7.57 -1.08 5.08
N GLU A 26 6.72 -2.11 5.16
CA GLU A 26 7.17 -3.51 5.09
C GLU A 26 7.41 -4.01 3.66
N ARG A 27 6.63 -3.51 2.69
CA ARG A 27 6.67 -3.97 1.30
C ARG A 27 7.32 -2.97 0.34
N ALA A 28 7.25 -1.67 0.66
CA ALA A 28 7.80 -0.58 -0.15
C ALA A 28 7.54 -0.72 -1.67
N PRO A 29 6.29 -0.93 -2.13
CA PRO A 29 6.01 -0.91 -3.56
C PRO A 29 6.21 0.50 -4.12
N ASP A 30 6.59 0.61 -5.39
CA ASP A 30 6.73 1.92 -6.05
C ASP A 30 5.38 2.63 -6.15
N VAL A 31 4.29 1.87 -6.35
CA VAL A 31 2.90 2.37 -6.35
C VAL A 31 1.98 1.40 -5.59
N LEU A 32 1.13 1.96 -4.72
CA LEU A 32 -0.02 1.27 -4.13
C LEU A 32 -1.31 1.89 -4.71
N CYS A 33 -2.12 1.07 -5.36
CA CYS A 33 -3.40 1.45 -5.97
C CYS A 33 -4.61 0.85 -5.22
#